data_AF-L7M311-F1
#
_entry.id   AF-L7M311-F1
#
_cell.length_a   1.000
_cell.length_b   1.000
_cell.length_c   1.000
_cell.angle_alpha   90.00
_cell.angle_beta   90.00
_cell.angle_gamma   90.00
#
_symmetry.space_group_name_H-M   'P 1'
#
loop_
_entity.id
_entity.type
_entity.pdbx_description
1 polymer ?
#
loop_
_entity_poly.entity_id
_entity_poly.type
_entity_poly.pdbx_seq_one_letter_code
_entity_poly.pdbx_strand_id
1 'polypeptide(L)'
;MRHKLFFARTVLVQNNQVEEALRVLNRILGMEGIFDRYRLTRYYEKPTKTRRRINYEICKAIYDEDMARRIQFTLRKNRADPWLGND
;
A
#
# COMPACT_ATOMS: atom_id res chain seq x y z
N MET A 1 9.87 12.09 -25.79
CA MET A 1 8.57 12.77 -25.70
C MET A 1 7.66 12.30 -26.84
N ARG A 2 7.32 11.00 -26.86
CA ARG A 2 6.61 10.32 -27.97
C ARG A 2 5.18 9.87 -27.59
N HIS A 3 4.76 10.09 -26.35
CA HIS A 3 3.47 9.64 -25.83
C HIS A 3 2.39 10.71 -26.02
N LYS A 4 1.15 10.26 -26.19
CA LYS A 4 -0.02 11.15 -26.26
C LYS A 4 -0.19 11.90 -24.94
N LEU A 5 -0.50 13.19 -25.03
CA LEU A 5 -0.76 14.05 -23.87
C LEU A 5 -2.08 13.66 -23.20
N PHE A 6 -2.20 13.95 -21.89
CA PHE A 6 -3.42 13.76 -21.09
C PHE A 6 -3.97 12.32 -21.05
N PHE A 7 -3.13 11.32 -21.34
CA PHE A 7 -3.52 9.92 -21.26
C PHE A 7 -3.03 9.27 -19.96
N ALA A 8 -1.77 9.51 -19.58
CA ALA A 8 -1.20 8.95 -18.37
C ALA A 8 -1.68 9.74 -17.13
N ARG A 9 -2.14 9.03 -16.09
CA ARG A 9 -2.47 9.57 -14.75
C ARG A 9 -3.37 10.81 -14.78
N THR A 10 -4.30 10.84 -15.73
CA THR A 10 -5.28 11.91 -15.88
C THR A 10 -6.61 11.43 -15.31
N VAL A 11 -7.26 12.27 -14.51
CA VAL A 11 -8.56 11.98 -13.87
C VAL A 11 -9.55 13.03 -14.31
N LEU A 12 -10.74 12.60 -14.74
CA LEU A 12 -11.84 13.49 -15.09
C LEU A 12 -12.63 13.86 -13.83
N VAL A 13 -12.99 15.14 -13.71
CA VAL A 13 -13.79 15.65 -12.59
C VAL A 13 -15.27 15.46 -12.90
N GLN A 14 -16.00 14.80 -12.00
CA GLN A 14 -17.45 14.67 -12.09
C GLN A 14 -18.12 15.73 -11.22
N ASN A 15 -19.24 16.29 -11.68
CA ASN A 15 -20.09 17.22 -10.91
C ASN A 15 -19.34 18.41 -10.26
N ASN A 16 -18.26 18.87 -10.88
CA ASN A 16 -17.37 19.91 -10.34
C ASN A 16 -16.76 19.58 -8.95
N GLN A 17 -16.73 18.29 -8.56
CA GLN A 17 -16.17 17.82 -7.29
C GLN A 17 -14.66 17.59 -7.41
N VAL A 18 -13.89 18.69 -7.41
CA VAL A 18 -12.43 18.67 -7.63
C VAL A 18 -11.69 17.93 -6.51
N GLU A 19 -12.10 18.08 -5.25
CA GLU A 19 -11.44 17.43 -4.13
C GLU A 19 -11.49 15.91 -4.21
N GLU A 20 -12.62 15.35 -4.63
CA GLU A 20 -12.80 13.91 -4.80
C GLU A 20 -11.90 13.38 -5.91
N ALA A 21 -11.87 14.07 -7.06
CA ALA A 21 -10.97 13.74 -8.15
C ALA A 21 -9.49 13.77 -7.72
N LEU A 22 -9.09 14.76 -6.89
CA LEU A 22 -7.73 14.83 -6.35
C LEU A 22 -7.42 13.70 -5.36
N ARG A 23 -8.38 13.27 -4.53
CA ARG A 23 -8.20 12.11 -3.64
C ARG A 23 -8.01 10.83 -4.46
N VAL A 24 -8.79 10.65 -5.51
CA VAL A 24 -8.66 9.51 -6.44
C VAL A 24 -7.28 9.55 -7.11
N LEU A 25 -6.86 10.70 -7.63
CA LEU A 25 -5.54 10.87 -8.23
C LEU A 25 -4.42 10.52 -7.25
N ASN A 26 -4.47 11.04 -6.02
CA ASN A 26 -3.48 10.74 -4.98
C ASN A 26 -3.45 9.25 -4.64
N ARG A 27 -4.61 8.58 -4.59
CA ARG A 27 -4.67 7.13 -4.37
C ARG A 27 -4.02 6.36 -5.52
N ILE A 28 -4.30 6.71 -6.77
CA ILE A 28 -3.68 6.08 -7.95
C ILE A 28 -2.16 6.24 -7.89
N LEU A 29 -1.67 7.46 -7.63
CA LEU A 29 -0.24 7.74 -7.53
C LEU A 29 0.44 6.99 -6.37
N GLY A 30 -0.27 6.83 -5.25
CA GLY A 30 0.18 6.04 -4.10
C GLY A 30 0.24 4.55 -4.40
N MET A 31 -0.79 3.99 -5.03
CA MET A 31 -0.84 2.57 -5.42
C MET A 31 0.22 2.20 -6.47
N GLU A 32 0.52 3.10 -7.42
CA GLU A 32 1.62 2.92 -8.37
C GLU A 32 3.01 3.11 -7.74
N GLY A 33 3.11 3.50 -6.47
CA GLY A 33 4.38 3.72 -5.77
C GLY A 33 5.18 4.93 -6.28
N ILE A 34 4.54 5.87 -6.99
CA ILE A 34 5.23 7.03 -7.59
C ILE A 34 5.81 7.93 -6.52
N PHE A 35 5.08 8.17 -5.44
CA PHE A 35 5.56 9.01 -4.34
C PHE A 35 6.80 8.41 -3.69
N ASP A 36 6.84 7.10 -3.51
CA ASP A 36 7.98 6.43 -2.89
C ASP A 36 9.18 6.41 -3.82
N ARG A 37 8.96 6.12 -5.12
CA ARG A 37 10.01 6.25 -6.13
C ARG A 37 10.56 7.66 -6.20
N TYR A 38 9.69 8.67 -6.22
CA TYR A 38 10.10 10.08 -6.21
C TYR A 38 10.99 10.39 -5.00
N ARG A 39 10.55 10.03 -3.79
CA ARG A 39 11.33 10.22 -2.55
C ARG A 39 12.68 9.51 -2.60
N LEU A 40 12.73 8.27 -3.07
CA LEU A 40 13.97 7.48 -3.19
C LEU A 40 14.92 8.06 -4.24
N THR A 41 14.40 8.61 -5.33
CA THR A 41 15.22 9.18 -6.41
C THR A 41 15.68 10.62 -6.17
N ARG A 42 15.25 11.27 -5.07
CA ARG A 42 15.73 12.63 -4.73
C ARG A 42 17.24 12.68 -4.50
N TYR A 43 17.82 11.60 -3.99
CA TYR A 43 19.26 11.47 -3.76
C TYR A 43 19.74 10.12 -4.25
N TYR A 44 21.02 10.03 -4.60
CA TYR A 44 21.60 8.77 -5.01
C TYR A 44 21.65 7.77 -3.85
N GLU A 45 20.96 6.64 -4.00
CA GLU A 45 21.06 5.49 -3.11
C GLU A 45 22.17 4.55 -3.61
N LYS A 46 23.18 4.27 -2.76
CA LYS A 46 24.23 3.30 -3.11
C LYS A 46 23.63 1.90 -3.33
N PRO A 47 24.10 1.11 -4.31
CA PRO A 47 23.52 -0.20 -4.64
C PRO A 47 23.44 -1.17 -3.46
N THR A 48 24.41 -1.12 -2.56
CA THR A 48 24.42 -1.93 -1.33
C THR A 48 23.28 -1.55 -0.38
N LYS A 49 22.95 -0.26 -0.27
CA LYS A 49 21.82 0.24 0.54
C LYS A 49 20.49 -0.14 -0.11
N THR A 50 20.35 0.04 -1.42
CA THR A 50 19.15 -0.37 -2.17
C THR A 50 18.85 -1.86 -1.98
N ARG A 51 19.87 -2.74 -2.11
CA ARG A 51 19.68 -4.18 -1.89
C ARG A 51 19.20 -4.50 -0.47
N ARG A 52 19.78 -3.85 0.56
CA ARG A 52 19.36 -4.04 1.95
C ARG A 52 17.91 -3.60 2.18
N ARG A 53 17.54 -2.44 1.62
CA ARG A 53 16.18 -1.91 1.70
C ARG A 53 15.17 -2.84 1.03
N ILE A 54 15.42 -3.26 -0.21
CA ILE A 54 14.53 -4.17 -0.95
C ILE A 54 14.34 -5.48 -0.18
N ASN A 55 15.42 -6.08 0.33
CA ASN A 55 15.32 -7.31 1.12
C ASN A 55 14.47 -7.11 2.38
N TYR A 56 14.65 -5.99 3.08
CA TYR A 56 13.83 -5.66 4.25
C TYR A 56 12.35 -5.48 3.89
N GLU A 57 12.04 -4.74 2.83
CA GLU A 57 10.68 -4.52 2.35
C GLU A 57 9.99 -5.84 1.97
N ILE A 58 10.68 -6.74 1.28
CA ILE A 58 10.16 -8.06 0.92
C ILE A 58 9.88 -8.91 2.16
N CYS A 59 10.85 -9.02 3.08
CA CYS A 59 10.66 -9.80 4.30
C CYS A 59 9.51 -9.26 5.16
N LYS A 60 9.39 -7.93 5.26
CA LYS A 60 8.29 -7.28 5.96
C LYS A 60 6.95 -7.57 5.29
N ALA A 61 6.87 -7.50 3.96
CA ALA A 61 5.63 -7.79 3.23
C ALA A 61 5.16 -9.24 3.44
N ILE A 62 6.09 -10.22 3.37
CA ILE A 62 5.79 -11.63 3.62
C ILE A 62 5.25 -11.82 5.05
N TYR A 63 5.90 -11.20 6.04
CA TYR A 63 5.47 -11.30 7.43
C TYR A 63 4.10 -10.67 7.66
N ASP A 64 3.87 -9.45 7.14
CA ASP A 64 2.62 -8.73 7.29
C ASP A 64 1.46 -9.51 6.65
N GLU A 65 1.71 -10.12 5.48
CA GLU A 65 0.75 -10.96 4.78
C GLU A 65 0.41 -12.23 5.58
N ASP A 66 1.42 -12.95 6.08
CA ASP A 66 1.21 -14.16 6.87
C ASP A 66 0.53 -13.86 8.22
N MET A 67 0.92 -12.76 8.86
CA MET A 67 0.30 -12.28 10.09
C MET A 67 -1.18 -11.95 9.87
N ALA A 68 -1.52 -11.27 8.77
CA ALA A 68 -2.90 -10.96 8.42
C ALA A 68 -3.74 -12.23 8.22
N ARG A 69 -3.18 -13.26 7.54
CA ARG A 69 -3.84 -14.58 7.40
C ARG A 69 -4.05 -15.25 8.76
N ARG A 70 -3.04 -15.22 9.63
CA ARG A 70 -3.11 -15.79 10.98
C ARG A 70 -4.20 -15.11 11.80
N ILE A 71 -4.27 -13.78 11.77
CA ILE A 71 -5.29 -12.99 12.47
C ILE A 71 -6.69 -13.38 11.94
N GLN A 72 -6.88 -13.42 10.62
CA GLN A 72 -8.16 -13.80 10.02
C GLN A 72 -8.60 -15.22 10.42
N PHE A 73 -7.65 -16.15 10.52
CA PHE A 73 -7.90 -17.51 10.96
C PHE A 73 -8.33 -17.56 12.44
N THR A 74 -7.57 -16.90 13.32
CA THR A 74 -7.82 -16.89 14.77
C THR A 74 -9.10 -16.13 15.13
N LEU A 75 -9.45 -15.08 14.38
CA LEU A 75 -10.67 -14.28 14.59
C LEU A 75 -11.95 -15.13 14.63
N ARG A 76 -11.98 -16.29 13.96
CA ARG A 76 -13.10 -17.24 14.05
C ARG A 76 -13.37 -17.76 15.46
N LYS A 77 -12.36 -17.77 16.33
CA LYS A 77 -12.46 -18.22 17.72
C LYS A 77 -12.66 -17.07 18.71
N ASN A 78 -12.71 -15.82 18.24
CA ASN A 78 -13.01 -14.65 19.05
C ASN A 78 -14.52 -14.55 19.35
N ARG A 79 -15.04 -15.56 20.04
CA ARG A 79 -16.42 -15.67 20.52
C ARG A 79 -16.42 -15.78 22.04
N ALA A 80 -17.56 -15.49 22.67
CA ALA A 80 -17.72 -15.73 24.11
C ALA A 80 -17.36 -17.18 24.46
N ASP A 81 -16.78 -17.38 25.65
CA ASP A 81 -16.39 -18.70 26.11
C ASP A 81 -17.62 -19.62 26.15
N PRO A 82 -17.62 -20.74 25.41
CA PRO A 82 -18.72 -21.69 25.45
C PRO A 82 -18.87 -22.39 26.82
N TRP A 83 -17.85 -22.38 27.69
CA TRP A 83 -17.86 -23.12 28.96
C TRP A 83 -17.98 -22.19 30.16
N LEU A 84 -19.16 -21.61 30.35
CA LEU A 84 -19.48 -20.81 31.53
C LEU A 84 -19.50 -21.69 32.79
N GLY A 85 -18.60 -21.42 33.75
CA GLY A 85 -18.64 -22.02 35.09
C GLY A 85 -17.74 -23.25 35.32
N ASN A 86 -16.76 -23.52 34.47
CA ASN A 86 -15.68 -24.46 34.79
C ASN A 86 -14.50 -23.72 35.43
N ASP A 87 -14.70 -23.25 36.65
CA ASP A 87 -13.65 -22.93 37.63
C ASP A 87 -13.75 -23.92 38.80
#